data_AF-A0A1H3IGZ7-F1
#
_entry.id   AF-A0A1H3IGZ7-F1
#
_cell.length_a   1.000
_cell.length_b   1.000
_cell.length_c   1.000
_cell.angle_alpha   90.00
_cell.angle_beta   90.00
_cell.angle_gamma   90.00
#
_symmetry.space_group_name_H-M   'P 1'
#
loop_
_entity.id
_entity.type
_entity.pdbx_description
1 polymer ?
#
loop_
_entity_poly.entity_id
_entity_poly.type
_entity_poly.pdbx_seq_one_letter_code
_entity_poly.pdbx_strand_id
1 'polypeptide(L)'
;MSFSYKLINNSSCGTLVEYQNNTQSWASPCLYNAAFQYTGNNLAYKNQYFYIKKENDGRFSVYSAEKLLIGGQYYWVPVGAALLSSN
;
A
#
# COMPACT_ATOMS: atom_id res chain seq x y z
N MET A 1 21.53 5.10 3.41
CA MET A 1 20.62 5.33 2.25
C MET A 1 19.28 5.77 2.82
N SER A 2 18.66 6.81 2.27
CA SER A 2 17.36 7.28 2.73
C SER A 2 16.27 6.78 1.80
N PHE A 3 15.23 6.18 2.38
CA PHE A 3 14.02 5.75 1.66
C PHE A 3 12.86 6.63 2.12
N SER A 4 12.04 7.08 1.18
CA SER A 4 10.79 7.78 1.48
C SER A 4 9.65 7.21 0.65
N TYR A 5 8.42 7.41 1.12
CA TYR A 5 7.24 6.80 0.55
C TYR A 5 6.18 7.86 0.30
N LYS A 6 5.52 7.79 -0.87
CA LYS A 6 4.41 8.66 -1.21
C LYS A 6 3.27 7.86 -1.78
N LEU A 7 2.06 8.11 -1.30
CA LEU A 7 0.85 7.58 -1.90
C LEU A 7 0.29 8.62 -2.87
N ILE A 8 0.19 8.24 -4.14
CA ILE A 8 -0.31 9.10 -5.22
C ILE A 8 -1.73 8.64 -5.56
N ASN A 9 -2.64 9.62 -5.63
CA ASN A 9 -3.98 9.42 -6.14
C ASN A 9 -3.97 9.54 -7.67
N ASN A 10 -4.30 8.46 -8.36
CA ASN A 10 -4.63 8.44 -9.78
C ASN A 10 -6.15 8.33 -9.92
N SER A 11 -6.71 8.90 -10.99
CA SER A 11 -8.16 8.98 -11.24
C SER A 11 -8.92 7.66 -11.06
N SER A 12 -8.25 6.52 -11.26
CA SER A 12 -8.78 5.17 -11.08
C SER A 12 -7.93 4.26 -10.19
N CYS A 13 -6.99 4.78 -9.38
CA CYS A 13 -6.23 3.99 -8.40
C CYS A 13 -5.48 4.79 -7.32
N GLY A 14 -5.20 4.18 -6.17
CA GLY A 14 -4.11 4.62 -5.30
C GLY A 14 -2.83 3.88 -5.68
N THR A 15 -1.70 4.58 -5.77
CA THR A 15 -0.38 4.00 -6.08
C THR A 15 0.64 4.37 -5.01
N LEU A 16 1.21 3.39 -4.33
CA LEU A 16 2.34 3.59 -3.43
C LEU A 16 3.64 3.65 -4.23
N VAL A 17 4.45 4.68 -3.95
CA VAL A 17 5.73 4.94 -4.60
C VAL A 17 6.85 4.96 -3.56
N GLU A 18 7.89 4.16 -3.78
CA GLU A 18 9.14 4.19 -3.02
C GLU A 18 10.14 5.10 -3.76
N TYR A 19 10.75 6.02 -3.01
CA TYR A 19 11.86 6.85 -3.46
C TYR A 19 13.14 6.47 -2.73
N GLN A 20 14.19 6.17 -3.50
CA GLN A 20 15.54 5.96 -3.00
C GLN A 20 16.43 7.12 -3.48
N ASN A 21 16.94 7.94 -2.57
CA ASN A 21 17.75 9.12 -2.90
C ASN A 21 17.10 10.03 -3.97
N ASN A 22 15.80 10.32 -3.84
CA ASN A 22 14.96 11.07 -4.79
C ASN A 22 14.68 10.41 -6.14
N THR A 23 15.14 9.19 -6.39
CA THR A 23 14.79 8.41 -7.58
C THR A 23 13.61 7.49 -7.26
N GLN A 24 12.58 7.51 -8.10
CA GLN A 24 11.45 6.59 -8.01
C GLN A 24 11.90 5.18 -8.40
N SER A 25 11.72 4.21 -7.51
CA SER A 25 12.10 2.82 -7.79
C SER A 25 10.91 1.90 -7.99
N TRP A 26 9.72 2.26 -7.49
CA TRP A 26 8.55 1.40 -7.61
C TRP A 26 7.23 2.16 -7.69
N ALA A 27 6.25 1.58 -8.39
CA ALA A 27 4.86 1.98 -8.41
C ALA A 27 3.99 0.71 -8.30
N SER A 28 3.18 0.60 -7.23
CA SER A 28 2.23 -0.51 -7.10
C SER A 28 1.21 -0.55 -8.24
N PRO A 29 0.73 -1.73 -8.69
CA PRO A 29 -0.40 -1.79 -9.59
C PRO A 29 -1.59 -1.04 -9.00
N CYS A 30 -2.29 -0.37 -9.90
CA CYS A 30 -3.44 0.48 -9.63
C CYS A 30 -4.63 -0.30 -9.04
N LEU A 31 -4.60 -0.59 -7.74
CA LEU A 31 -5.59 -1.44 -7.09
C LEU A 31 -6.27 -0.71 -5.92
N TYR A 32 -7.58 -0.58 -6.02
CA TYR A 32 -8.43 -0.06 -4.95
C TYR A 32 -8.96 -1.20 -4.10
N ASN A 33 -9.05 -0.97 -2.79
CA ASN A 33 -9.61 -1.91 -1.82
C ASN A 33 -9.01 -3.32 -1.96
N ALA A 34 -7.70 -3.36 -2.20
CA ALA A 34 -6.97 -4.59 -2.46
C ALA A 34 -5.64 -4.58 -1.71
N ALA A 35 -5.18 -5.79 -1.42
CA ALA A 35 -3.83 -5.99 -0.92
C ALA A 35 -2.83 -6.22 -2.06
N PHE A 36 -1.60 -5.78 -1.84
CA PHE A 36 -0.48 -6.01 -2.72
C PHE A 36 0.74 -6.40 -1.88
N GLN A 37 1.61 -7.22 -2.46
CA GLN A 37 2.89 -7.55 -1.82
C GLN A 37 3.88 -6.41 -2.07
N TYR A 38 4.65 -6.06 -1.05
CA TYR A 38 5.74 -5.12 -1.19
C TYR A 38 6.82 -5.65 -2.12
N THR A 39 7.12 -4.91 -3.19
CA THR A 39 8.18 -5.24 -4.14
C THR A 39 9.28 -4.18 -4.20
N GLY A 40 9.33 -3.28 -3.23
CA GLY A 40 10.39 -2.27 -3.11
C GLY A 40 11.71 -2.85 -2.57
N ASN A 41 12.74 -2.01 -2.51
CA ASN A 41 14.09 -2.43 -2.13
C ASN A 41 14.36 -2.38 -0.62
N ASN A 42 13.50 -1.73 0.16
CA ASN A 42 13.64 -1.73 1.62
C ASN A 42 13.39 -3.12 2.22
N LEU A 43 14.45 -3.74 2.73
CA LEU A 43 14.42 -5.07 3.33
C LEU A 43 13.49 -5.18 4.54
N ALA A 44 13.23 -4.08 5.26
CA ALA A 44 12.33 -4.08 6.41
C ALA A 44 10.88 -4.45 6.04
N TYR A 45 10.47 -4.15 4.80
CA TYR A 45 9.12 -4.41 4.30
C TYR A 45 9.05 -5.55 3.28
N LYS A 46 10.18 -6.21 3.00
CA LYS A 46 10.24 -7.30 2.02
C LYS A 46 9.25 -8.41 2.38
N ASN A 47 8.48 -8.84 1.39
CA ASN A 47 7.42 -9.86 1.52
C ASN A 47 6.23 -9.46 2.42
N GLN A 48 6.15 -8.23 2.93
CA GLN A 48 4.96 -7.77 3.63
C GLN A 48 3.84 -7.46 2.64
N TYR A 49 2.59 -7.59 3.10
CA TYR A 49 1.42 -7.18 2.34
C TYR A 49 0.87 -5.88 2.91
N PHE A 50 0.50 -5.00 2.00
CA PHE A 50 -0.15 -3.74 2.30
C PHE A 50 -1.52 -3.69 1.65
N TYR A 51 -2.44 -2.96 2.25
CA TYR A 51 -3.80 -2.78 1.74
C TYR A 51 -4.03 -1.30 1.40
N ILE A 52 -4.44 -1.01 0.17
CA ILE A 52 -4.86 0.35 -0.22
C ILE A 52 -6.37 0.43 -0.10
N LYS A 53 -6.85 1.35 0.74
CA LYS A 53 -8.26 1.64 0.92
C LYS A 53 -8.60 3.02 0.38
N LYS A 54 -9.75 3.15 -0.27
CA LYS A 54 -10.36 4.46 -0.55
C LYS A 54 -11.19 4.88 0.67
N GLU A 55 -10.85 6.00 1.27
CA GLU A 55 -11.59 6.58 2.38
C GLU A 55 -12.81 7.36 1.88
N ASN A 56 -13.75 7.61 2.79
CA ASN A 56 -15.03 8.27 2.47
C ASN A 56 -14.85 9.71 1.96
N ASP A 57 -13.77 10.37 2.36
CA ASP A 57 -13.39 11.72 1.91
C ASP A 57 -12.65 11.72 0.56
N GLY A 58 -12.54 10.55 -0.09
CA GLY A 58 -11.89 10.38 -1.38
C GLY A 58 -10.38 10.23 -1.31
N ARG A 59 -9.76 10.34 -0.13
CA ARG A 59 -8.34 10.06 0.06
C ARG A 59 -8.07 8.57 -0.05
N PHE A 60 -6.83 8.22 -0.40
CA PHE A 60 -6.34 6.86 -0.32
C PHE A 60 -5.50 6.71 0.93
N SER A 61 -5.60 5.56 1.58
CA SER A 61 -4.79 5.22 2.75
C SER A 61 -4.18 3.84 2.58
N VAL A 62 -2.92 3.71 2.99
CA VAL A 62 -2.18 2.44 3.03
C VAL A 62 -2.18 1.92 4.45
N TYR A 63 -2.55 0.67 4.61
CA TYR A 63 -2.55 -0.06 5.88
C TYR A 63 -1.62 -1.26 5.77
N SER A 64 -1.11 -1.72 6.90
CA SER A 64 -0.66 -3.10 7.01
C SER A 64 -1.82 -4.04 6.69
N ALA A 65 -1.55 -5.15 6.01
CA ALA A 65 -2.57 -6.14 5.69
C ALA A 65 -2.31 -7.45 6.44
N GLU A 66 -3.37 -8.02 7.02
CA GLU A 66 -3.33 -9.37 7.59
C GLU A 66 -4.19 -10.33 6.77
N LYS A 67 -3.73 -11.57 6.70
CA LYS A 67 -4.43 -12.65 6.00
C LYS A 67 -5.44 -13.30 6.94
N LEU A 68 -6.71 -13.18 6.63
CA LEU A 68 -7.83 -13.82 7.31
C LEU A 68 -8.39 -14.99 6.49
N LEU A 69 -8.85 -16.03 7.17
CA LEU A 69 -9.58 -17.15 6.58
C LEU A 69 -11.06 -17.02 6.96
N ILE A 70 -11.91 -16.73 5.98
CA ILE A 70 -13.36 -16.56 6.18
C ILE A 70 -14.07 -17.50 5.22
N GLY A 71 -14.86 -18.45 5.74
CA GLY A 71 -15.61 -19.39 4.91
C GLY A 71 -14.77 -20.23 3.95
N GLY A 72 -13.51 -20.53 4.29
CA GLY A 72 -12.59 -21.29 3.44
C GLY A 72 -11.85 -20.46 2.39
N GLN A 73 -12.09 -19.16 2.31
CA GLN A 73 -11.36 -18.25 1.42
C GLN A 73 -10.41 -17.33 2.19
N TYR A 74 -9.25 -17.06 1.61
CA TYR A 74 -8.27 -16.14 2.18
C TYR A 74 -8.54 -14.71 1.71
N TYR A 75 -8.67 -13.80 2.66
CA TYR A 75 -8.81 -12.37 2.44
C TYR A 75 -7.65 -11.63 3.08
N TRP A 76 -7.20 -10.56 2.44
CA TRP A 76 -6.27 -9.61 3.05
C TRP A 76 -7.07 -8.40 3.50
N VAL A 77 -7.00 -8.08 4.80
CA VAL A 77 -7.74 -6.97 5.39
C VAL A 77 -6.80 -5.92 5.97
N PRO A 78 -7.15 -4.63 5.91
CA PRO A 78 -6.37 -3.58 6.55
C PRO A 78 -6.44 -3.74 8.08
N VAL A 79 -5.30 -3.60 8.75
CA VAL A 79 -5.20 -3.65 10.23
C VAL A 79 -4.50 -2.41 10.78
N GLY A 80 -4.91 -2.01 11.98
CA GLY A 80 -4.33 -0.86 12.69
C GLY A 80 -4.68 0.49 12.06
N ALA A 81 -3.84 1.49 12.36
CA ALA A 81 -3.95 2.84 11.80
C ALA A 81 -3.32 2.90 10.40
N ALA A 82 -3.77 3.88 9.59
CA ALA A 82 -3.17 4.13 8.29
C ALA A 82 -1.70 4.50 8.46
N LEU A 83 -0.82 3.82 7.72
CA LEU A 83 0.61 4.10 7.68
C LEU A 83 0.91 5.37 6.87
N LEU A 84 0.18 5.53 5.77
CA LEU A 84 0.30 6.65 4.84
C LEU A 84 -1.09 6.99 4.32
N SER A 85 -1.30 8.26 4.02
CA SER A 85 -2.49 8.73 3.31
C SER A 85 -2.08 9.65 2.17
N SER A 86 -2.85 9.65 1.09
CA SER A 86 -2.69 10.63 0.03
C SER A 86 -3.04 12.01 0.56
N ASN A 87 -2.35 13.02 0.03
CA ASN A 87 -2.80 14.40 0.18
C ASN A 87 -4.12 14.62 -0.56
#